data_AF-A0A7W1SJJ5-F1
#
_entry.id   AF-A0A7W1SJJ5-F1
#
_cell.length_a   1.000
_cell.length_b   1.000
_cell.length_c   1.000
_cell.angle_alpha   90.00
_cell.angle_beta   90.00
_cell.angle_gamma   90.00
#
_symmetry.space_group_name_H-M   'P 1'
#
loop_
_entity.id
_entity.type
_entity.pdbx_description
1 polymer ?
#
loop_
_entity_poly.entity_id
_entity_poly.type
_entity_poly.pdbx_seq_one_letter_code
_entity_poly.pdbx_strand_id
1 'polypeptide(L)'
;MLDRLQADATLLRSRYNELQEALLACDEESESMTYVELRELRELRDTIQGRLGDAVAALETIRLDLLRLHAGADSIASLTTQLGLAAEVFKEVDRLVAARTDVERIMRFPRERAATPV
;
A
#
# COMPACT_ATOMS: atom_id res chain seq x y z
N MET A 1 -15.57 3.64 7.73
CA MET A 1 -14.66 2.47 7.63
C MET A 1 -14.47 2.06 6.18
N LEU A 2 -15.55 1.72 5.45
CA LEU A 2 -15.53 1.49 4.00
C LEU A 2 -14.89 2.64 3.21
N ASP A 3 -15.29 3.90 3.49
CA ASP A 3 -14.71 5.07 2.83
C ASP A 3 -13.19 5.20 3.05
N ARG A 4 -12.71 4.75 4.22
CA ARG A 4 -11.28 4.75 4.54
C ARG A 4 -10.55 3.66 3.79
N LEU A 5 -11.11 2.45 3.69
CA LEU A 5 -10.55 1.36 2.88
C LEU A 5 -10.48 1.72 1.40
N GLN A 6 -11.49 2.42 0.89
CA GLN A 6 -11.50 2.94 -0.48
C GLN A 6 -10.43 4.02 -0.68
N ALA A 7 -10.26 4.93 0.29
CA ALA A 7 -9.19 5.93 0.26
C ALA A 7 -7.80 5.28 0.30
N ASP A 8 -7.60 4.27 1.16
CA ASP A 8 -6.33 3.54 1.29
C ASP A 8 -6.00 2.75 0.02
N ALA A 9 -6.98 2.08 -0.59
CA ALA A 9 -6.81 1.38 -1.87
C ALA A 9 -6.47 2.36 -3.00
N THR A 10 -7.10 3.54 -3.02
CA THR A 10 -6.81 4.60 -4.01
C THR A 10 -5.40 5.16 -3.82
N LEU A 11 -4.98 5.36 -2.57
CA LEU A 11 -3.61 5.79 -2.24
C LEU A 11 -2.58 4.74 -2.67
N LEU A 12 -2.80 3.46 -2.32
CA LEU A 12 -1.93 2.35 -2.75
C LEU A 12 -1.83 2.26 -4.27
N ARG A 13 -2.95 2.48 -4.99
CA ARG A 13 -2.97 2.51 -6.46
C ARG A 13 -2.15 3.65 -7.03
N SER A 14 -2.29 4.88 -6.52
CA SER A 14 -1.49 6.03 -6.96
C SER A 14 0.00 5.75 -6.76
N ARG A 15 0.37 5.24 -5.58
CA ARG A 15 1.77 4.95 -5.25
C ARG A 15 2.36 3.80 -6.07
N TYR A 16 1.57 2.78 -6.36
CA TYR A 16 1.99 1.72 -7.27
C TYR A 16 2.33 2.30 -8.65
N ASN A 17 1.48 3.18 -9.19
CA ASN A 17 1.72 3.82 -10.47
C ASN A 17 2.98 4.70 -10.44
N GLU A 18 3.15 5.52 -9.40
CA GLU A 18 4.35 6.36 -9.21
C GLU A 18 5.64 5.52 -9.16
N LEU A 19 5.64 4.41 -8.42
CA LEU A 19 6.80 3.51 -8.34
C LEU A 19 7.08 2.79 -9.66
N GLN A 20 6.04 2.40 -10.38
CA GLN A 20 6.20 1.78 -11.69
C GLN A 20 6.78 2.77 -12.70
N GLU A 21 6.32 4.02 -12.69
CA GLU A 21 6.86 5.07 -13.56
C GLU A 21 8.32 5.38 -13.23
N ALA A 22 8.68 5.47 -11.94
CA ALA A 22 10.06 5.65 -11.51
C ALA A 22 10.96 4.46 -11.92
N LEU A 23 10.47 3.23 -11.79
CA LEU A 23 11.20 2.03 -12.22
C LEU A 23 11.41 1.98 -13.74
N LEU A 24 10.41 2.41 -14.53
CA LEU A 24 10.53 2.51 -15.98
C LEU A 24 11.56 3.56 -16.38
N ALA A 25 11.51 4.76 -15.78
CA ALA A 25 12.49 5.82 -16.03
C ALA A 25 13.92 5.39 -15.69
N CYS A 26 14.10 4.59 -14.63
CA CYS A 26 15.41 4.07 -14.25
C CYS A 26 15.93 2.95 -15.16
N ASP A 27 15.06 2.14 -15.75
CA ASP A 27 15.45 1.15 -16.78
C ASP A 27 15.97 1.88 -18.04
N GLU A 28 15.39 3.05 -18.36
CA GLU A 28 15.79 3.89 -19.49
C GLU A 28 17.09 4.70 -19.23
N GLU A 29 17.32 5.22 -18.02
CA GLU A 29 18.50 6.03 -17.62
C GLU A 29 19.65 5.18 -17.03
N SER A 30 19.96 4.04 -17.65
CA SER A 30 20.81 2.91 -17.20
C SER A 30 22.25 3.18 -16.69
N GLU A 31 22.68 4.40 -16.36
CA GLU A 31 24.05 4.70 -15.90
C GLU A 31 24.19 5.08 -14.42
N SER A 32 23.12 5.41 -13.68
CA SER A 32 23.26 6.04 -12.34
C SER A 32 22.84 5.20 -11.13
N MET A 33 21.94 4.22 -11.28
CA MET A 33 21.36 3.51 -10.12
C MET A 33 22.03 2.18 -9.82
N THR A 34 22.30 1.92 -8.53
CA THR A 34 22.97 0.69 -8.10
C THR A 34 21.99 -0.49 -8.22
N TYR A 35 22.48 -1.68 -8.63
CA TYR A 35 21.68 -2.91 -8.70
C TYR A 35 20.90 -3.22 -7.40
N VAL A 36 21.47 -2.85 -6.24
CA VAL A 36 20.83 -2.99 -4.92
C VAL A 36 19.60 -2.08 -4.77
N GLU A 37 19.71 -0.80 -5.16
CA GLU A 37 18.63 0.19 -5.06
C GLU A 37 17.47 -0.18 -6.00
N LEU A 38 17.78 -0.65 -7.22
CA LEU A 38 16.79 -1.13 -8.17
C LEU A 38 16.05 -2.36 -7.63
N ARG A 39 16.75 -3.27 -6.96
CA ARG A 39 16.14 -4.46 -6.35
C ARG A 39 15.20 -4.08 -5.21
N GLU A 40 15.62 -3.20 -4.31
CA GLU A 40 14.79 -2.72 -3.20
C GLU A 40 13.51 -2.04 -3.69
N LEU A 41 13.60 -1.21 -4.74
CA LEU A 41 12.44 -0.58 -5.37
C LEU A 41 11.45 -1.62 -5.95
N ARG A 42 11.97 -2.68 -6.58
CA ARG A 42 11.14 -3.77 -7.12
C ARG A 42 10.44 -4.55 -6.02
N GLU A 43 11.15 -4.92 -4.94
CA GLU A 43 10.57 -5.61 -3.78
C GLU A 43 9.48 -4.78 -3.09
N LEU A 44 9.68 -3.46 -3.02
CA LEU A 44 8.71 -2.52 -2.47
C LEU A 44 7.46 -2.38 -3.35
N ARG A 45 7.64 -2.32 -4.67
CA ARG A 45 6.55 -2.31 -5.66
C ARG A 45 5.72 -3.58 -5.60
N ASP A 46 6.36 -4.74 -5.45
CA ASP A 46 5.68 -6.04 -5.31
C ASP A 46 4.88 -6.14 -4.00
N THR A 47 5.45 -5.61 -2.90
CA THR A 47 4.76 -5.53 -1.60
C THR A 47 3.51 -4.66 -1.67
N ILE A 48 3.60 -3.49 -2.33
CA ILE A 48 2.47 -2.59 -2.52
C ILE A 48 1.41 -3.22 -3.42
N GLN A 49 1.83 -3.93 -4.47
CA GLN A 49 0.93 -4.66 -5.36
C GLN A 49 0.13 -5.74 -4.62
N GLY A 50 0.80 -6.54 -3.77
CA GLY A 50 0.13 -7.55 -2.95
C GLY A 50 -0.95 -6.94 -2.05
N ARG A 51 -0.59 -5.86 -1.35
CA ARG A 51 -1.51 -5.16 -0.43
C ARG A 51 -2.68 -4.47 -1.14
N LEU A 52 -2.43 -3.92 -2.33
CA LEU A 52 -3.51 -3.39 -3.16
C LEU A 52 -4.48 -4.50 -3.55
N GLY A 53 -3.96 -5.70 -3.87
CA GLY A 53 -4.77 -6.89 -4.13
C GLY A 53 -5.65 -7.27 -2.93
N ASP A 54 -5.06 -7.34 -1.74
CA ASP A 54 -5.79 -7.69 -0.51
C ASP A 54 -6.89 -6.66 -0.17
N ALA A 55 -6.58 -5.37 -0.31
CA ALA A 55 -7.54 -4.30 -0.05
C ALA A 55 -8.71 -4.33 -1.05
N VAL A 56 -8.44 -4.56 -2.34
CA VAL A 56 -9.49 -4.68 -3.37
C VAL A 56 -10.34 -5.93 -3.15
N ALA A 57 -9.72 -7.07 -2.83
CA ALA A 57 -10.45 -8.31 -2.54
C ALA A 57 -11.38 -8.16 -1.32
N ALA A 58 -10.93 -7.46 -0.28
CA ALA A 58 -11.76 -7.13 0.87
C ALA A 58 -12.95 -6.22 0.50
N LEU A 59 -12.72 -5.20 -0.35
CA LEU A 59 -13.79 -4.32 -0.85
C LEU A 59 -14.81 -5.07 -1.71
N GLU A 60 -14.37 -5.97 -2.59
CA GLU A 60 -15.27 -6.80 -3.40
C GLU A 60 -16.09 -7.76 -2.55
N THR A 61 -15.48 -8.37 -1.55
CA THR A 61 -16.18 -9.23 -0.58
C THR A 61 -17.31 -8.44 0.09
N ILE A 62 -16.99 -7.31 0.72
CA ILE A 62 -17.97 -6.45 1.40
C ILE A 62 -19.08 -6.01 0.42
N ARG A 63 -18.73 -5.64 -0.81
CA ARG A 63 -19.71 -5.25 -1.84
C ARG A 63 -20.67 -6.41 -2.16
N LEU A 64 -20.16 -7.63 -2.33
CA LEU A 64 -20.98 -8.81 -2.60
C LEU A 64 -21.90 -9.12 -1.42
N ASP A 65 -21.41 -9.02 -0.19
CA ASP A 65 -22.21 -9.27 1.02
C ASP A 65 -23.33 -8.24 1.16
N LEU A 66 -23.04 -6.96 0.89
CA LEU A 66 -24.05 -5.91 0.87
C LEU A 66 -25.11 -6.14 -0.21
N LEU A 67 -24.72 -6.60 -1.40
CA LEU A 67 -25.66 -6.97 -2.47
C LEU A 67 -26.54 -8.16 -2.06
N ARG A 68 -25.96 -9.17 -1.40
CA ARG A 68 -26.72 -10.32 -0.91
C ARG A 68 -27.66 -9.95 0.23
N LEU A 69 -27.22 -9.10 1.16
CA LEU A 69 -28.07 -8.56 2.22
C LEU A 69 -29.24 -7.76 1.64
N HIS A 70 -28.98 -6.92 0.63
CA HIS A 70 -30.03 -6.18 -0.07
C HIS A 70 -31.04 -7.10 -0.78
N ALA A 71 -30.58 -8.23 -1.29
CA ALA A 71 -31.42 -9.27 -1.88
C ALA A 71 -32.10 -10.19 -0.85
N GLY A 72 -31.88 -9.98 0.46
CA GLY A 72 -32.39 -10.84 1.53
C GLY A 72 -31.73 -12.23 1.62
N ALA A 73 -30.58 -12.41 0.96
CA ALA A 73 -29.87 -13.67 0.81
C ALA A 73 -28.71 -13.87 1.80
N ASP A 74 -28.40 -12.86 2.64
CA ASP A 74 -27.37 -12.94 3.67
C ASP A 74 -27.84 -12.32 5.00
N SER A 75 -27.16 -12.66 6.10
CA SER A 75 -27.48 -12.20 7.45
C SER A 75 -26.57 -11.05 7.89
N ILE A 76 -27.10 -10.14 8.71
CA ILE A 76 -26.34 -9.03 9.31
C ILE A 76 -25.14 -9.55 10.12
N ALA A 77 -25.27 -10.73 10.75
CA ALA A 77 -24.19 -11.36 11.52
C ALA A 77 -22.97 -11.76 10.66
N SER A 78 -23.22 -12.29 9.44
CA SER A 78 -22.18 -12.61 8.46
C SER A 78 -21.43 -11.35 8.03
N LEU A 79 -22.19 -10.30 7.68
CA LEU A 79 -21.63 -9.00 7.29
C LEU A 79 -20.76 -8.38 8.39
N THR A 80 -21.20 -8.41 9.66
CA THR A 80 -20.39 -7.90 10.77
C THR A 80 -19.09 -8.69 10.97
N THR A 81 -19.09 -9.99 10.68
CA THR A 81 -17.88 -10.83 10.78
C THR A 81 -16.88 -10.46 9.68
N GLN A 82 -17.34 -10.29 8.45
CA GLN A 82 -16.49 -9.89 7.33
C GLN A 82 -15.96 -8.46 7.48
N LEU A 83 -16.76 -7.54 8.03
CA LEU A 83 -16.28 -6.21 8.42
C LEU A 83 -15.18 -6.30 9.49
N GLY A 84 -15.30 -7.22 10.46
CA GLY A 84 -14.25 -7.47 11.44
C GLY A 84 -12.93 -7.92 10.81
N LEU A 85 -12.99 -8.86 9.85
CA LEU A 85 -11.80 -9.31 9.11
C LEU A 85 -11.17 -8.20 8.29
N ALA A 86 -11.98 -7.38 7.60
CA ALA A 86 -11.49 -6.22 6.86
C ALA A 86 -10.84 -5.17 7.78
N ALA A 87 -11.28 -5.05 9.05
CA ALA A 87 -10.67 -4.15 10.02
C ALA A 87 -9.25 -4.58 10.43
N GLU A 88 -8.96 -5.88 10.46
CA GLU A 88 -7.62 -6.38 10.76
C GLU A 88 -6.65 -6.15 9.59
N VAL A 89 -7.10 -6.41 8.35
CA VAL A 89 -6.34 -6.05 7.14
C VAL A 89 -6.03 -4.54 7.14
N PHE A 90 -7.01 -3.71 7.52
CA PHE A 90 -6.82 -2.26 7.66
C PHE A 90 -5.70 -1.91 8.64
N LYS A 91 -5.67 -2.47 9.85
CA LYS A 91 -4.61 -2.18 10.84
C LYS A 91 -3.23 -2.52 10.29
N GLU A 92 -3.13 -3.55 9.47
CA GLU A 92 -1.87 -3.97 8.88
C GLU A 92 -1.43 -3.06 7.73
N VAL A 93 -2.37 -2.54 6.94
CA VAL A 93 -2.11 -1.51 5.91
C VAL A 93 -1.69 -0.19 6.57
N ASP A 94 -2.42 0.29 7.57
CA ASP A 94 -2.16 1.55 8.29
C ASP A 94 -0.76 1.53 8.93
N ARG A 95 -0.35 0.41 9.52
CA ARG A 95 1.01 0.24 10.10
C ARG A 95 2.11 0.37 9.07
N LEU A 96 1.95 -0.14 7.85
CA LEU A 96 2.99 0.02 6.82
C LEU A 96 3.02 1.42 6.21
N VAL A 97 1.86 2.03 6.01
CA VAL A 97 1.80 3.43 5.57
C VAL A 97 2.48 4.33 6.60
N ALA A 98 2.20 4.11 7.89
CA ALA A 98 2.83 4.85 8.99
C ALA A 98 4.34 4.59 9.08
N ALA A 99 4.78 3.33 9.12
CA ALA A 99 6.20 2.97 9.20
C ALA A 99 7.00 3.53 8.01
N ARG A 100 6.38 3.66 6.84
CA ARG A 100 7.05 4.17 5.64
C ARG A 100 7.07 5.69 5.53
N THR A 101 6.09 6.40 6.12
CA THR A 101 6.15 7.86 6.28
C THR A 101 7.38 8.27 7.10
N ASP A 102 7.76 7.45 8.09
CA ASP A 102 8.97 7.66 8.87
C ASP A 102 10.24 7.42 8.04
N VAL A 103 10.25 6.44 7.13
CA VAL A 103 11.37 6.17 6.22
C VAL A 103 11.52 7.26 5.15
N GLU A 104 10.42 7.73 4.54
CA GLU A 104 10.45 8.86 3.60
C GLU A 104 10.96 10.15 4.28
N ARG A 105 10.60 10.38 5.55
CA ARG A 105 11.15 11.50 6.35
C ARG A 105 12.66 11.38 6.54
N ILE A 106 13.17 10.17 6.80
CA ILE A 106 14.61 9.91 6.95
C ILE A 106 15.35 10.06 5.62
N MET A 107 14.75 9.62 4.51
CA MET A 107 15.33 9.74 3.16
C MET A 107 15.33 11.19 2.65
N ARG A 108 14.33 12.00 3.05
CA ARG A 108 14.24 13.43 2.67
C ARG A 108 15.28 14.32 3.37
N PHE A 109 15.82 13.86 4.48
CA PHE A 109 16.92 14.51 5.20
C PHE A 109 18.11 13.54 5.29
N PRO A 110 18.89 13.35 4.20
CA PRO A 110 20.15 12.66 4.33
C PRO A 110 20.98 13.43 5.35
N ARG A 111 21.33 12.76 6.46
CA ARG A 111 22.20 13.32 7.51
C ARG A 111 23.37 14.00 6.82
N GLU A 112 23.49 15.32 7.00
CA GLU A 112 24.74 16.05 6.78
C GLU A 112 25.82 15.21 7.47
N ARG A 113 26.64 14.51 6.67
CA ARG A 113 27.83 13.86 7.19
C ARG A 113 28.67 14.99 7.74
N ALA A 114 28.70 15.09 9.07
CA ALA A 114 29.52 16.04 9.79
C ALA A 114 30.92 16.03 9.17
N ALA A 115 31.27 17.13 8.50
CA ALA A 115 32.64 17.39 8.10
C ALA A 115 33.43 17.54 9.41
N THR A 116 34.09 16.47 9.85
CA THR A 116 35.12 16.55 10.86
C THR A 116 36.32 17.29 10.27
N PRO A 117 36.70 18.47 10.80
CA PRO A 117 37.93 19.13 10.38
C PRO A 117 39.10 18.41 11.06
N VAL A 118 40.15 18.11 10.29
CA VAL A 118 41.50 17.77 10.80
C VAL A 118 42.48 18.74 10.17
#